data_AF-A0A9E5KUZ7-F1
#
_entry.id   AF-A0A9E5KUZ7-F1
#
_cell.length_a   1.000
_cell.length_b   1.000
_cell.length_c   1.000
_cell.angle_alpha   90.00
_cell.angle_beta   90.00
_cell.angle_gamma   90.00
#
_symmetry.space_group_name_H-M   'P 1'
#
loop_
_entity.id
_entity.type
_entity.pdbx_description
1 polymer ?
#
loop_
_entity_poly.entity_id
_entity_poly.type
_entity_poly.pdbx_seq_one_letter_code
_entity_poly.pdbx_strand_id
1 'polypeptide(L)'
;TTLLSGLIMVFLAALVMNLITGNFKLGFTGQSVSHTNWLWNFLGMALVGYGSVLLGGCPLRQTILAGEGNSDSSMSVLGMMAGAAVSHNFGLASSGQGATTAGKVATIVGFAVITLIALVILYTQKKEASRGN
;
A
#
# COMPACT_ATOMS: atom_id res chain seq x y z
N THR A 1 -23.23 3.18 -1.03
CA THR A 1 -23.02 4.15 0.07
C THR A 1 -22.25 3.56 1.25
N THR A 2 -22.33 2.26 1.52
CA THR A 2 -21.62 1.55 2.61
C THR A 2 -20.10 1.73 2.61
N LEU A 3 -19.45 1.75 1.44
CA LEU A 3 -17.99 1.96 1.32
C LEU A 3 -17.57 3.39 1.69
N LEU A 4 -18.34 4.39 1.25
CA LEU A 4 -18.04 5.79 1.55
C LEU A 4 -18.25 6.08 3.05
N SER A 5 -19.30 5.53 3.66
CA SER A 5 -19.49 5.62 5.11
C SER A 5 -18.38 4.92 5.88
N GLY A 6 -17.87 3.78 5.40
CA GLY A 6 -16.71 3.11 6.00
C GLY A 6 -15.46 3.99 6.01
N LEU A 7 -15.15 4.64 4.88
CA LEU A 7 -14.02 5.58 4.78
C LEU A 7 -14.16 6.77 5.73
N ILE A 8 -15.36 7.35 5.82
CA ILE A 8 -15.68 8.44 6.75
C ILE A 8 -15.46 7.98 8.20
N MET A 9 -15.92 6.78 8.56
CA MET A 9 -15.74 6.24 9.91
C MET A 9 -14.27 6.01 10.26
N VAL A 10 -13.45 5.51 9.33
CA VAL A 10 -12.00 5.35 9.55
C VAL A 10 -11.35 6.71 9.81
N PHE A 11 -11.72 7.73 9.04
CA PHE A 11 -11.22 9.09 9.23
C PHE A 11 -11.61 9.67 10.60
N LEU A 12 -12.89 9.57 10.97
CA LEU A 12 -13.39 10.08 12.25
C LEU A 12 -12.76 9.33 13.43
N ALA A 13 -12.64 8.01 13.36
CA ALA A 13 -12.01 7.21 14.41
C ALA A 13 -10.53 7.59 14.59
N ALA A 14 -9.78 7.75 13.49
CA ALA A 14 -8.39 8.18 13.52
C ALA A 14 -8.26 9.61 14.08
N LEU A 15 -9.18 10.52 13.72
CA LEU A 15 -9.18 11.89 14.24
C LEU A 15 -9.41 11.91 15.76
N VAL A 16 -10.43 11.21 16.26
CA VAL A 16 -10.74 11.13 17.68
C VAL A 16 -9.57 10.51 18.46
N MET A 17 -8.99 9.42 17.97
CA MET A 17 -7.83 8.78 18.63
C MET A 17 -6.59 9.68 18.65
N ASN A 18 -6.33 10.44 17.58
CA ASN A 18 -5.22 11.39 17.55
C ASN A 18 -5.45 12.56 18.53
N LEU A 19 -6.69 12.99 18.73
CA LEU A 19 -7.04 14.02 19.72
C LEU A 19 -6.85 13.49 21.15
N ILE A 20 -7.33 12.27 21.45
CA ILE A 20 -7.20 11.65 22.77
C ILE A 20 -5.71 11.41 23.12
N THR A 21 -4.91 10.94 22.15
CA THR A 21 -3.49 10.66 22.36
C THR A 21 -2.59 11.91 22.28
N GLY A 22 -3.16 13.09 22.01
CA GLY A 22 -2.40 14.34 21.87
C GLY A 22 -1.48 14.41 20.64
N ASN A 23 -1.63 13.50 19.68
CA ASN A 23 -0.83 13.44 18.45
C ASN A 23 -1.42 14.28 17.29
N PHE A 24 -2.57 14.91 17.50
CA PHE A 24 -3.21 15.74 16.48
C PHE A 24 -2.37 17.00 16.17
N LYS A 25 -1.81 17.05 14.96
CA LYS A 25 -1.10 18.21 14.43
C LYS A 25 -1.81 18.71 13.19
N LEU A 26 -2.27 19.95 13.24
CA LEU A 26 -2.90 20.63 12.11
C LEU A 26 -1.81 21.24 11.23
N GLY A 27 -1.55 20.63 10.07
CA GLY A 27 -0.54 21.10 9.12
C GLY A 27 0.13 19.97 8.35
N PHE A 28 1.02 20.33 7.43
CA PHE A 28 1.74 19.38 6.57
C PHE A 28 3.19 19.11 6.99
N THR A 29 3.64 19.76 8.07
CA THR A 29 5.00 19.64 8.60
C THR A 29 5.00 18.82 9.89
N GLY A 30 6.02 17.99 10.08
CA GLY A 30 6.16 17.19 11.31
C GLY A 30 5.08 16.13 11.54
N GLN A 31 4.39 15.73 10.47
CA GLN A 31 3.46 14.58 10.44
C GLN A 31 4.25 13.27 10.54
N SER A 32 3.71 12.30 11.29
CA SER A 32 4.27 10.95 11.33
C SER A 32 4.05 10.27 9.98
N VAL A 33 5.06 9.57 9.45
CA VAL A 33 5.04 8.80 8.18
C VAL A 33 5.03 9.64 6.90
N SER A 34 4.39 10.81 6.85
CA SER A 34 4.43 11.69 5.68
C SER A 34 5.51 12.76 5.79
N HIS A 35 6.35 12.89 4.76
CA HIS A 35 7.34 13.97 4.67
C HIS A 35 6.82 15.15 3.81
N THR A 36 7.47 16.30 3.84
CA THR A 36 7.01 17.49 3.08
C THR A 36 7.12 17.33 1.55
N ASN A 37 7.86 16.33 1.05
CA ASN A 37 7.94 16.05 -0.38
C ASN A 37 6.66 15.34 -0.86
N TRP A 38 5.69 16.11 -1.34
CA TRP A 38 4.38 15.64 -1.77
C TRP A 38 4.45 14.57 -2.89
N LEU A 39 5.40 14.70 -3.83
CA LEU A 39 5.51 13.79 -4.96
C LEU A 39 5.82 12.37 -4.50
N TRP A 40 6.82 12.19 -3.63
CA TRP A 40 7.22 10.86 -3.18
C TRP A 40 6.22 10.23 -2.19
N ASN A 41 5.51 11.04 -1.41
CA ASN A 41 4.38 10.54 -0.60
C ASN A 41 3.26 10.01 -1.49
N PHE A 42 2.89 10.77 -2.51
CA PHE A 42 1.83 10.37 -3.44
C PHE A 42 2.24 9.12 -4.21
N LEU A 43 3.44 9.11 -4.80
CA LEU A 43 3.92 7.96 -5.59
C LEU A 43 4.04 6.69 -4.75
N GLY A 44 4.52 6.78 -3.51
CA GLY A 44 4.58 5.62 -2.61
C GLY A 44 3.20 5.03 -2.33
N MET A 45 2.22 5.88 -2.00
CA MET A 45 0.85 5.41 -1.75
C MET A 45 0.13 4.96 -3.02
N ALA A 46 0.40 5.59 -4.17
CA ALA A 46 -0.11 5.16 -5.46
C ALA A 46 0.41 3.76 -5.83
N LEU A 47 1.69 3.47 -5.54
CA LEU A 47 2.27 2.14 -5.75
C LEU A 47 1.58 1.08 -4.88
N VAL A 48 1.35 1.38 -3.59
CA VAL A 48 0.60 0.49 -2.67
C VAL A 48 -0.82 0.27 -3.18
N GLY A 49 -1.49 1.31 -3.65
CA GLY A 49 -2.82 1.21 -4.25
C GLY A 49 -2.84 0.33 -5.49
N TYR A 50 -1.86 0.50 -6.39
CA TYR A 50 -1.75 -0.31 -7.60
C TYR A 50 -1.52 -1.79 -7.28
N GLY A 51 -0.60 -2.11 -6.36
CA GLY A 51 -0.40 -3.47 -5.89
C GLY A 51 -1.65 -4.07 -5.22
N SER A 52 -2.38 -3.27 -4.45
CA SER A 52 -3.62 -3.71 -3.78
C SER A 52 -4.72 -4.07 -4.79
N VAL A 53 -4.80 -3.37 -5.93
CA VAL A 53 -5.74 -3.72 -7.01
C VAL A 53 -5.39 -5.06 -7.63
N LEU A 54 -4.10 -5.31 -7.90
CA LEU A 54 -3.66 -6.60 -8.47
C LEU A 54 -3.85 -7.78 -7.49
N LEU A 55 -3.62 -7.55 -6.19
CA LEU A 55 -3.84 -8.55 -5.15
C LEU A 55 -5.32 -8.77 -4.80
N GLY A 56 -6.24 -7.99 -5.37
CA GLY A 56 -7.68 -8.10 -5.12
C GLY A 56 -8.13 -7.60 -3.74
N GLY A 57 -7.32 -6.80 -3.04
CA GLY A 57 -7.68 -6.27 -1.72
C GLY A 57 -6.64 -5.33 -1.12
N CYS A 58 -7.07 -4.44 -0.21
CA CYS A 58 -6.18 -3.59 0.56
C CYS A 58 -5.48 -4.37 1.69
N PRO A 59 -4.37 -3.84 2.26
CA PRO A 59 -3.62 -4.53 3.31
C PRO A 59 -4.51 -4.97 4.50
N LEU A 60 -5.44 -4.10 4.93
CA LEU A 60 -6.36 -4.39 6.03
C LEU A 60 -7.34 -5.52 5.70
N ARG A 61 -7.82 -5.60 4.45
CA ARG A 61 -8.71 -6.69 4.04
C ARG A 61 -7.97 -8.01 4.02
N GLN A 62 -6.73 -8.03 3.55
CA GLN A 62 -5.93 -9.24 3.50
C GLN A 62 -5.61 -9.77 4.91
N THR A 63 -5.38 -8.90 5.89
CA THR A 63 -5.18 -9.33 7.28
C THR A 63 -6.45 -9.90 7.90
N ILE A 64 -7.62 -9.32 7.63
CA ILE A 64 -8.91 -9.87 8.09
C ILE A 64 -9.16 -11.26 7.46
N LEU A 65 -9.03 -11.37 6.13
CA LEU A 65 -9.25 -12.63 5.41
C LEU A 65 -8.25 -13.72 5.83
N ALA A 66 -6.99 -13.36 6.10
CA ALA A 66 -6.02 -14.29 6.67
C ALA A 66 -6.47 -14.79 8.05
N GLY A 67 -7.03 -13.91 8.90
CA GLY A 67 -7.60 -14.28 10.20
C GLY A 67 -8.85 -15.17 10.12
N GLU A 68 -9.61 -15.08 9.02
CA GLU A 68 -10.75 -15.97 8.73
C GLU A 68 -10.33 -17.33 8.15
N GLY A 69 -9.03 -17.55 7.93
CA GLY A 69 -8.48 -18.83 7.43
C GLY A 69 -8.24 -18.89 5.92
N ASN A 70 -8.25 -17.77 5.20
CA ASN A 70 -7.89 -17.74 3.79
C ASN A 70 -6.36 -17.88 3.61
N SER A 71 -5.93 -18.98 2.99
CA SER A 71 -4.52 -19.26 2.71
C SER A 71 -3.89 -18.28 1.73
N ASP A 72 -4.63 -17.80 0.73
CA ASP A 72 -4.12 -16.88 -0.30
C ASP A 72 -3.83 -15.49 0.32
N SER A 73 -4.75 -15.04 1.17
CA SER A 73 -4.57 -13.81 1.94
C SER A 73 -3.44 -13.95 2.97
N SER A 74 -3.27 -15.12 3.58
CA SER A 74 -2.18 -15.39 4.51
C SER A 74 -0.80 -15.26 3.83
N MET A 75 -0.65 -15.83 2.62
CA MET A 75 0.59 -15.67 1.83
C MET A 75 0.83 -14.21 1.43
N SER A 76 -0.24 -13.47 1.10
CA SER A 76 -0.15 -12.04 0.82
C SER A 76 0.35 -11.24 2.02
N VAL A 77 -0.14 -11.55 3.24
CA VAL A 77 0.31 -10.92 4.49
C VAL A 77 1.77 -11.23 4.79
N LEU A 78 2.19 -12.49 4.63
CA LEU A 78 3.59 -12.89 4.80
C LEU A 78 4.50 -12.15 3.81
N GLY A 79 4.08 -12.00 2.56
CA GLY A 79 4.79 -11.20 1.56
C GLY A 79 4.91 -9.73 1.96
N MET A 80 3.82 -9.11 2.46
CA MET A 80 3.86 -7.74 2.97
C MET A 80 4.80 -7.59 4.18
N MET A 81 4.82 -8.56 5.11
CA MET A 81 5.74 -8.56 6.25
C MET A 81 7.20 -8.69 5.82
N ALA A 82 7.51 -9.61 4.90
CA ALA A 82 8.84 -9.78 4.37
C ALA A 82 9.32 -8.50 3.63
N GLY A 83 8.44 -7.90 2.82
CA GLY A 83 8.72 -6.63 2.14
C GLY A 83 8.96 -5.48 3.11
N ALA A 84 8.18 -5.38 4.18
CA ALA A 84 8.38 -4.38 5.23
C ALA A 84 9.72 -4.59 5.97
N ALA A 85 10.05 -5.84 6.31
CA ALA A 85 11.32 -6.18 6.93
C ALA A 85 12.51 -5.78 6.04
N VAL A 86 12.46 -6.10 4.74
CA VAL A 86 13.49 -5.65 3.78
C VAL A 86 13.54 -4.12 3.72
N SER A 87 12.40 -3.45 3.61
CA SER A 87 12.35 -2.00 3.47
C SER A 87 12.97 -1.27 4.67
N HIS A 88 12.74 -1.77 5.88
CA HIS A 88 13.29 -1.21 7.11
C HIS A 88 14.76 -1.58 7.35
N ASN A 89 15.19 -2.80 7.01
CA ASN A 89 16.57 -3.25 7.25
C ASN A 89 17.58 -2.69 6.23
N PHE A 90 17.15 -2.45 4.98
CA PHE A 90 18.02 -1.94 3.92
C PHE A 90 17.92 -0.41 3.71
N GLY A 91 17.26 0.32 4.63
CA GLY A 91 17.17 1.79 4.56
C GLY A 91 16.35 2.32 3.39
N LEU A 92 15.42 1.53 2.86
CA LEU A 92 14.50 1.93 1.80
C LEU A 92 13.28 2.68 2.36
N ALA A 93 12.97 2.44 3.64
CA ALA A 93 11.87 3.09 4.34
C ALA A 93 12.06 4.61 4.41
N SER A 94 11.00 5.34 4.05
CA SER A 94 10.95 6.79 4.19
C SER A 94 10.64 7.18 5.63
N SER A 95 11.04 8.39 6.03
CA SER A 95 10.72 8.93 7.36
C SER A 95 10.17 10.35 7.25
N GLY A 96 9.81 10.97 8.37
CA GLY A 96 9.41 12.39 8.41
C GLY A 96 10.47 13.36 7.88
N GLN A 97 11.73 12.92 7.76
CA GLN A 97 12.83 13.70 7.17
C GLN A 97 12.85 13.64 5.63
N GLY A 98 12.11 12.72 5.01
CA GLY A 98 12.07 12.54 3.56
C GLY A 98 12.23 11.09 3.10
N ALA A 99 11.98 10.87 1.81
CA ALA A 99 12.30 9.61 1.13
C ALA A 99 13.80 9.50 0.86
N THR A 100 14.39 8.37 1.25
CA THR A 100 15.80 8.07 0.98
C THR A 100 16.05 7.95 -0.52
N THR A 101 17.27 8.24 -0.98
CA THR A 101 17.62 8.09 -2.41
C THR A 101 17.33 6.67 -2.90
N ALA A 102 17.66 5.66 -2.09
CA ALA A 102 17.36 4.27 -2.39
C ALA A 102 15.84 3.99 -2.42
N GLY A 103 15.05 4.56 -1.50
CA GLY A 103 13.59 4.45 -1.48
C GLY A 103 12.92 5.06 -2.72
N LYS A 104 13.45 6.18 -3.23
CA LYS A 104 12.99 6.78 -4.49
C LYS A 104 13.19 5.85 -5.68
N VAL A 105 14.38 5.27 -5.79
CA VAL A 105 14.71 4.28 -6.84
C VAL A 105 13.83 3.04 -6.69
N ALA A 106 13.67 2.52 -5.46
CA ALA A 106 12.81 1.37 -5.18
C ALA A 106 11.35 1.62 -5.58
N THR A 107 10.84 2.84 -5.41
CA THR A 107 9.47 3.20 -5.82
C THR A 107 9.32 3.13 -7.35
N ILE A 108 10.28 3.67 -8.10
CA ILE A 108 10.29 3.62 -9.57
C ILE A 108 10.38 2.17 -10.07
N VAL A 109 11.31 1.39 -9.50
CA VAL A 109 11.46 -0.03 -9.83
C VAL A 109 10.19 -0.81 -9.50
N GLY A 110 9.55 -0.50 -8.37
CA GLY A 110 8.27 -1.09 -7.98
C GLY A 110 7.18 -0.86 -9.02
N PHE A 111 7.05 0.37 -9.55
CA PHE A 111 6.10 0.65 -10.63
C PHE A 111 6.40 -0.15 -11.89
N ALA A 112 7.68 -0.27 -12.27
CA ALA A 112 8.07 -1.08 -13.43
C ALA A 112 7.70 -2.56 -13.24
N VAL A 113 8.01 -3.13 -12.08
CA VAL A 113 7.72 -4.54 -11.76
C VAL A 113 6.22 -4.81 -11.72
N ILE A 114 5.43 -3.99 -11.02
CA ILE A 114 3.97 -4.15 -10.94
C ILE A 114 3.34 -4.00 -12.34
N THR A 115 3.81 -3.07 -13.15
CA THR A 115 3.31 -2.90 -14.53
C THR A 115 3.63 -4.10 -15.41
N LEU A 116 4.83 -4.68 -15.29
CA LEU A 116 5.18 -5.92 -16.00
C LEU A 116 4.28 -7.08 -15.57
N ILE A 117 4.04 -7.25 -14.26
CA ILE A 117 3.14 -8.29 -13.74
C ILE A 117 1.72 -8.08 -14.31
N ALA A 118 1.21 -6.84 -14.28
CA ALA A 118 -0.09 -6.52 -14.84
C ALA A 118 -0.19 -6.88 -16.34
N LEU A 119 0.83 -6.54 -17.13
CA LEU A 119 0.88 -6.90 -18.55
C LEU A 119 0.88 -8.42 -18.75
N VAL A 120 1.67 -9.17 -17.98
CA VAL A 120 1.71 -10.65 -18.07
C VAL A 120 0.35 -11.26 -17.74
N ILE A 121 -0.34 -10.75 -16.72
CA ILE A 121 -1.70 -11.20 -16.38
C ILE A 121 -2.65 -10.90 -17.54
N LEU A 122 -2.62 -9.68 -18.10
CA LEU A 122 -3.46 -9.29 -19.23
C LEU A 122 -3.21 -10.15 -20.48
N TYR A 123 -1.95 -10.44 -20.81
CA TYR A 123 -1.61 -11.30 -21.94
C TYR A 123 -2.08 -12.74 -21.73
N THR A 124 -1.96 -13.27 -20.51
CA THR A 124 -2.43 -14.61 -20.16
C THR A 124 -3.95 -14.71 -20.30
N GLN A 125 -4.67 -13.74 -19.72
CA GLN A 125 -6.13 -13.66 -19.83
C GLN A 125 -6.60 -13.52 -21.29
N LYS A 126 -5.92 -12.70 -22.09
CA LYS A 126 -6.22 -12.57 -23.52
C LYS A 126 -5.98 -13.88 -24.28
N LYS A 127 -4.91 -14.61 -23.98
CA LYS A 127 -4.59 -15.90 -24.60
C LYS A 127 -5.62 -16.97 -24.25
N GLU A 128 -6.07 -17.02 -23.00
CA GLU A 128 -7.14 -17.91 -22.54
C GLU A 128 -8.45 -17.59 -23.26
N ALA A 129 -8.82 -16.31 -23.34
CA ALA A 129 -10.00 -15.88 -24.07
C ALA A 129 -9.96 -16.23 -25.57
N SER A 130 -8.77 -16.18 -26.20
CA SER A 130 -8.59 -16.58 -27.60
C SER A 130 -8.52 -18.10 -27.82
N ARG A 131 -8.26 -18.90 -26.78
CA ARG A 131 -8.23 -20.38 -26.84
C ARG A 131 -9.56 -21.04 -26.47
N GLY A 132 -10.46 -20.31 -25.83
CA GLY A 132 -11.79 -20.77 -25.42
C GLY A 132 -12.88 -20.62 -26.49
N ASN A 133 -12.52 -20.29 -27.73
CA ASN A 133 -13.39 -20.24 -28.92
C ASN A 133 -12.84 -21.20 -29.99
#